data_AF-A0A3B6CGH0-F1
#
_entry.id   AF-A0A3B6CGH0-F1
#
_cell.length_a   1.000
_cell.length_b   1.000
_cell.length_c   1.000
_cell.angle_alpha   90.00
_cell.angle_beta   90.00
_cell.angle_gamma   90.00
#
_symmetry.space_group_name_H-M   'P 1'
#
loop_
_entity.id
_entity.type
_entity.pdbx_description
1 polymer ?
#
loop_
_entity_poly.entity_id
_entity_poly.type
_entity_poly.pdbx_seq_one_letter_code
_entity_poly.pdbx_strand_id
1 'polypeptide(L)'
;MGGSSSTASAPAEARELREQEALASAALSLPLLRAVFSRSPDLAATLSLPPASFRSAPPLETPAHFQDLLASLGPSIASLFFSRGASTDAGAGDWVAFLRGFNSCCARARASLPLAALLRVYAAACAAAGAPCGVQFRPDEDGGGDEEGGKVVGELAPGEIALLLSMCWVMAWSGLAPRVSGGEEGGKGEPVLHPDVSHLVLSALVSAGAVADDEDVWGWEVSAAGKGVSVQEFTSWVISTVPGLGNCLSRYVQDRFRSSEVDPTKESSVSTGNTTFDTSDAYLLTRGRAWSISLSVRNTLSEKFLPASVIGMDTEDLLYSDNVDAGQKWGLGVLTEDGFENKDTFYGSSGFLCATYPIFRMLLPSGKEKNIMYCHLHTQLKTYEATPKPLGLAFGGSIGNERVFIDEDFSKVTIRHHAVDKTYQHGSLIPNQGYLPVEASILDFEVWGLGGQTTKRQQDIFKKREDIFSGQRRKIDLAAFGNWEDSPEKMMMDMVSDPNRPRREER
;
A
#
# COMPACT_ATOMS: atom_id res chain seq x y z
N MET A 1 -31.72 -6.77 -61.26
CA MET A 1 -32.04 -5.85 -60.15
C MET A 1 -31.24 -6.29 -58.93
N GLY A 2 -29.95 -5.93 -58.90
CA GLY A 2 -29.06 -6.22 -57.77
C GLY A 2 -28.76 -4.91 -57.06
N GLY A 3 -29.28 -4.75 -55.84
CA GLY A 3 -28.96 -3.62 -54.96
C GLY A 3 -28.07 -4.11 -53.83
N SER A 4 -26.76 -4.08 -54.04
CA SER A 4 -25.79 -4.21 -52.94
C SER A 4 -25.76 -2.88 -52.20
N SER A 5 -26.34 -2.87 -51.00
CA SER A 5 -26.16 -1.82 -50.00
C SER A 5 -24.71 -1.85 -49.52
N SER A 6 -23.88 -0.93 -50.02
CA SER A 6 -22.57 -0.66 -49.43
C SER A 6 -22.77 0.05 -48.09
N THR A 7 -22.40 -0.62 -47.00
CA THR A 7 -22.16 0.04 -45.71
C THR A 7 -20.98 0.99 -45.89
N ALA A 8 -21.26 2.28 -46.05
CA ALA A 8 -20.23 3.31 -46.01
C ALA A 8 -19.54 3.24 -44.63
N SER A 9 -18.27 2.83 -44.62
CA SER A 9 -17.43 2.92 -43.44
C SER A 9 -17.36 4.38 -43.00
N ALA A 10 -17.54 4.63 -41.69
CA ALA A 10 -17.41 5.98 -41.14
C ALA A 10 -16.05 6.60 -41.53
N PRO A 11 -15.98 7.93 -41.75
CA PRO A 11 -14.72 8.60 -42.07
C PRO A 11 -13.67 8.34 -40.97
N ALA A 12 -12.40 8.24 -41.36
CA ALA A 12 -11.29 7.83 -40.47
C ALA A 12 -11.21 8.69 -39.19
N GLU A 13 -11.42 10.00 -39.31
CA GLU A 13 -11.44 10.94 -38.18
C GLU A 13 -12.57 10.64 -37.18
N ALA A 14 -13.76 10.25 -37.67
CA ALA A 14 -14.87 9.88 -36.80
C ALA A 14 -14.65 8.54 -36.10
N ARG A 15 -13.84 7.65 -36.71
CA ARG A 15 -13.41 6.40 -36.07
C ARG A 15 -12.38 6.68 -34.98
N GLU A 16 -11.37 7.49 -35.27
CA GLU A 16 -10.33 7.89 -34.31
C GLU A 16 -10.96 8.60 -33.09
N LEU A 17 -11.86 9.55 -33.31
CA LEU A 17 -12.56 10.24 -32.22
C LEU A 17 -13.31 9.24 -31.32
N ARG A 18 -14.06 8.30 -31.90
CA ARG A 18 -14.79 7.27 -31.13
C ARG A 18 -13.85 6.37 -30.33
N GLU A 19 -12.71 6.02 -30.89
CA GLU A 19 -11.69 5.21 -30.22
C GLU A 19 -11.08 5.96 -29.03
N GLN A 20 -10.68 7.21 -29.23
CA GLN A 20 -10.14 8.06 -28.17
C GLN A 20 -11.17 8.32 -27.06
N GLU A 21 -12.43 8.56 -27.41
CA GLU A 21 -13.52 8.70 -26.43
C GLU A 21 -13.78 7.39 -25.67
N ALA A 22 -13.74 6.24 -26.34
CA ALA A 22 -13.91 4.94 -25.69
C ALA A 22 -12.79 4.67 -24.68
N LEU A 23 -11.53 4.89 -25.06
CA LEU A 23 -10.38 4.75 -24.17
C LEU A 23 -10.46 5.70 -22.97
N ALA A 24 -10.79 6.96 -23.21
CA ALA A 24 -10.88 7.97 -22.16
C ALA A 24 -12.01 7.67 -21.18
N SER A 25 -13.17 7.21 -21.69
CA SER A 25 -14.34 6.85 -20.88
C SER A 25 -14.09 5.71 -19.89
N ALA A 26 -13.07 4.88 -20.13
CA ALA A 26 -12.67 3.82 -19.21
C ALA A 26 -11.90 4.35 -17.98
N ALA A 27 -11.33 5.56 -18.05
CA ALA A 27 -10.58 6.19 -16.98
C ALA A 27 -11.35 7.34 -16.30
N LEU A 28 -12.11 8.13 -17.06
CA LEU A 28 -12.89 9.26 -16.55
C LEU A 28 -14.13 9.52 -17.40
N SER A 29 -15.18 10.09 -16.81
CA SER A 29 -16.42 10.35 -17.55
C SER A 29 -16.21 11.38 -18.67
N LEU A 30 -16.74 11.11 -19.86
CA LEU A 30 -16.66 12.03 -21.00
C LEU A 30 -17.27 13.42 -20.71
N PRO A 31 -18.40 13.54 -19.97
CA PRO A 31 -18.91 14.86 -19.58
C PRO A 31 -17.90 15.68 -18.78
N LEU A 32 -17.20 15.07 -17.82
CA LEU A 32 -16.19 15.74 -17.00
C LEU A 32 -14.99 16.18 -17.86
N LEU A 33 -14.51 15.31 -18.76
CA LEU A 33 -13.43 15.64 -19.68
C LEU A 33 -13.78 16.82 -20.60
N ARG A 34 -15.02 16.86 -21.12
CA ARG A 34 -15.51 18.00 -21.93
C ARG A 34 -15.62 19.28 -21.09
N ALA A 35 -16.02 19.16 -19.83
CA ALA A 35 -16.08 20.29 -18.91
C ALA A 35 -14.68 20.84 -18.58
N VAL A 36 -13.66 19.99 -18.44
CA VAL A 36 -12.27 20.43 -18.27
C VAL A 36 -11.74 21.11 -19.54
N PHE A 37 -11.93 20.48 -20.70
CA PHE A 37 -11.48 21.00 -21.99
C PHE A 37 -12.11 22.37 -22.33
N SER A 38 -13.38 22.58 -21.99
CA SER A 38 -14.07 23.84 -22.25
C SER A 38 -13.73 24.97 -21.27
N ARG A 39 -13.38 24.65 -20.01
CA ARG A 39 -13.15 25.64 -18.94
C ARG A 39 -11.70 26.07 -18.77
N SER A 40 -10.73 25.25 -19.17
CA SER A 40 -9.33 25.46 -18.83
C SER A 40 -8.53 25.97 -20.03
N PRO A 41 -8.44 27.30 -20.26
CA PRO A 41 -7.49 27.83 -21.24
C PRO A 41 -6.05 27.54 -20.82
N ASP A 42 -5.79 27.34 -19.52
CA ASP A 42 -4.49 26.99 -18.94
C ASP A 42 -4.55 25.64 -18.20
N LEU A 43 -4.27 24.56 -18.92
CA LEU A 43 -4.15 23.20 -18.36
C LEU A 43 -3.02 23.07 -17.34
N ALA A 44 -1.97 23.90 -17.44
CA ALA A 44 -0.86 23.86 -16.49
C ALA A 44 -1.35 24.23 -15.08
N ALA A 45 -2.14 25.30 -14.96
CA ALA A 45 -2.74 25.70 -13.68
C ALA A 45 -3.67 24.63 -13.09
N THR A 46 -4.49 23.99 -13.93
CA THR A 46 -5.38 22.89 -13.48
C THR A 46 -4.57 21.71 -12.95
N LEU A 47 -3.44 21.39 -13.60
CA LEU A 47 -2.57 20.28 -13.25
C LEU A 47 -1.52 20.62 -12.18
N SER A 48 -1.39 21.88 -11.77
CA SER A 48 -0.50 22.29 -10.69
C SER A 48 -1.02 21.84 -9.33
N LEU A 49 -0.10 21.67 -8.38
CA LEU A 49 -0.44 21.26 -7.02
C LEU A 49 -1.22 22.35 -6.28
N PRO A 50 -2.13 21.98 -5.36
CA PRO A 50 -2.68 22.94 -4.40
C PRO A 50 -1.57 23.59 -3.57
N PRO A 51 -1.77 24.83 -3.08
CA PRO A 51 -0.82 25.47 -2.18
C PRO A 51 -0.66 24.64 -0.91
N ALA A 52 0.55 24.11 -0.68
CA ALA A 52 0.90 23.35 0.51
C ALA A 52 2.38 23.53 0.82
N SER A 53 2.73 23.60 2.10
CA SER A 53 4.12 23.56 2.56
C SER A 53 4.45 22.12 2.96
N PHE A 54 5.54 21.59 2.39
CA PHE A 54 6.01 20.25 2.71
C PHE A 54 7.30 20.33 3.52
N ARG A 55 7.40 19.52 4.58
CA ARG A 55 8.58 19.47 5.45
C ARG A 55 8.90 18.03 5.84
N SER A 56 10.16 17.64 5.86
CA SER A 56 10.57 16.34 6.43
C SER A 56 10.44 16.34 7.96
N ALA A 57 10.09 15.18 8.54
CA ALA A 57 10.16 15.00 9.98
C ALA A 57 11.62 14.98 10.45
N PRO A 58 12.02 15.73 11.50
CA PRO A 58 13.36 15.66 12.04
C PRO A 58 13.73 14.21 12.45
N PRO A 59 14.97 13.76 12.25
CA PRO A 59 16.15 14.50 11.77
C PRO A 59 16.29 14.59 10.24
N LEU A 60 15.34 14.07 9.44
CA LEU A 60 15.46 14.07 7.99
C LEU A 60 15.40 15.49 7.40
N GLU A 61 16.24 15.73 6.40
CA GLU A 61 16.23 16.97 5.62
C GLU A 61 15.26 16.86 4.44
N THR A 62 14.74 18.01 3.99
CA THR A 62 13.93 18.06 2.76
C THR A 62 14.86 18.03 1.56
N PRO A 63 14.62 17.17 0.55
CA PRO A 63 15.49 17.09 -0.61
C PRO A 63 15.67 18.45 -1.29
N ALA A 64 16.90 18.74 -1.74
CA ALA A 64 17.18 19.93 -2.54
C ALA A 64 16.32 19.94 -3.80
N HIS A 65 15.93 21.13 -4.26
CA HIS A 65 15.05 21.35 -5.43
C HIS A 65 13.64 20.76 -5.32
N PHE A 66 13.24 20.19 -4.17
CA PHE A 66 11.94 19.54 -4.04
C PHE A 66 10.77 20.50 -4.33
N GLN A 67 10.78 21.68 -3.73
CA GLN A 67 9.72 22.67 -3.93
C GLN A 67 9.66 23.20 -5.38
N ASP A 68 10.83 23.45 -5.99
CA ASP A 68 10.91 23.93 -7.37
C ASP A 68 10.43 22.87 -8.38
N LEU A 69 10.71 21.59 -8.10
CA LEU A 69 10.22 20.46 -8.87
C LEU A 69 8.69 20.34 -8.77
N LEU A 70 8.14 20.46 -7.56
CA LEU A 70 6.68 20.43 -7.34
C LEU A 70 5.98 21.59 -8.07
N ALA A 71 6.57 22.79 -8.06
CA ALA A 71 6.05 23.94 -8.80
C ALA A 71 6.05 23.73 -10.33
N SER A 72 7.02 22.95 -10.83
CA SER A 72 7.16 22.64 -12.25
C SER A 72 6.26 21.48 -12.73
N LEU A 73 5.70 20.68 -11.82
CA LEU A 73 4.95 19.45 -12.14
C LEU A 73 3.77 19.70 -13.10
N GLY A 74 2.89 20.65 -12.76
CA GLY A 74 1.71 20.99 -13.58
C GLY A 74 2.08 21.45 -14.99
N PRO A 75 2.96 22.48 -15.13
CA PRO A 75 3.49 22.90 -16.41
C PRO A 75 4.13 21.78 -17.23
N SER A 76 4.95 20.92 -16.62
CA SER A 76 5.60 19.80 -17.32
C SER A 76 4.61 18.78 -17.86
N ILE A 77 3.57 18.41 -17.10
CA ILE A 77 2.50 17.51 -17.58
C ILE A 77 1.76 18.17 -18.75
N ALA A 78 1.37 19.44 -18.60
CA ALA A 78 0.66 20.18 -19.65
C ALA A 78 1.49 20.26 -20.95
N SER A 79 2.78 20.57 -20.86
CA SER A 79 3.65 20.67 -22.03
C SER A 79 3.88 19.34 -22.74
N LEU A 80 4.04 18.26 -21.97
CA LEU A 80 4.34 16.93 -22.52
C LEU A 80 3.15 16.28 -23.22
N PHE A 81 1.95 16.42 -22.65
CA PHE A 81 0.78 15.67 -23.11
C PHE A 81 -0.30 16.51 -23.79
N PHE A 82 -0.35 17.82 -23.50
CA PHE A 82 -1.45 18.68 -23.93
C PHE A 82 -0.99 19.90 -24.72
N SER A 83 0.20 19.84 -25.33
CA SER A 83 0.70 20.91 -26.19
C SER A 83 -0.24 21.12 -27.37
N ARG A 84 -0.85 22.31 -27.45
CA ARG A 84 -1.66 22.73 -28.60
C ARG A 84 -0.75 22.93 -29.81
N GLY A 85 -1.06 22.26 -30.92
CA GLY A 85 -0.52 22.65 -32.22
C GLY A 85 -0.90 24.10 -32.52
N ALA A 86 -0.07 24.82 -33.29
CA ALA A 86 -0.21 26.25 -33.58
C ALA A 86 -1.47 26.64 -34.41
N SER A 87 -2.51 25.80 -34.49
CA SER A 87 -3.74 26.09 -35.22
C SER A 87 -4.73 26.83 -34.34
N THR A 88 -5.17 27.98 -34.81
CA THR A 88 -6.12 28.91 -34.16
C THR A 88 -7.59 28.48 -34.26
N ASP A 89 -7.90 27.33 -34.85
CA ASP A 89 -9.27 26.86 -35.01
C ASP A 89 -9.62 25.85 -33.90
N ALA A 90 -10.31 26.34 -32.87
CA ALA A 90 -10.87 25.50 -31.80
C ALA A 90 -11.99 24.59 -32.37
N GLY A 91 -11.59 23.51 -33.04
CA GLY A 91 -12.47 22.53 -33.68
C GLY A 91 -12.37 21.12 -33.07
N ALA A 92 -12.94 20.13 -33.76
CA ALA A 92 -12.90 18.72 -33.36
C ALA A 92 -11.46 18.15 -33.24
N GLY A 93 -10.49 18.73 -33.96
CA GLY A 93 -9.07 18.36 -33.88
C GLY A 93 -8.44 18.66 -32.51
N ASP A 94 -8.82 19.78 -31.87
CA ASP A 94 -8.33 20.15 -30.53
C ASP A 94 -8.82 19.18 -29.45
N TRP A 95 -10.06 18.68 -29.60
CA TRP A 95 -10.64 17.70 -28.68
C TRP A 95 -9.98 16.32 -28.81
N VAL A 96 -9.74 15.84 -30.05
CA VAL A 96 -9.04 14.58 -30.27
C VAL A 96 -7.60 14.65 -29.74
N ALA A 97 -6.89 15.76 -29.95
CA ALA A 97 -5.55 15.97 -29.40
C ALA A 97 -5.55 15.98 -27.87
N PHE A 98 -6.53 16.65 -27.24
CA PHE A 98 -6.73 16.62 -25.79
C PHE A 98 -6.96 15.19 -25.28
N LEU A 99 -7.84 14.42 -25.93
CA LEU A 99 -8.12 13.04 -25.55
C LEU A 99 -6.89 12.14 -25.71
N ARG A 100 -6.09 12.34 -26.76
CA ARG A 100 -4.83 11.62 -26.95
C ARG A 100 -3.88 11.88 -25.79
N GLY A 101 -3.69 13.16 -25.42
CA GLY A 101 -2.89 13.55 -24.26
C GLY A 101 -3.38 12.93 -22.95
N PHE A 102 -4.69 12.97 -22.72
CA PHE A 102 -5.31 12.34 -21.55
C PHE A 102 -5.09 10.82 -21.54
N ASN A 103 -5.29 10.15 -22.67
CA ASN A 103 -5.11 8.71 -22.80
C ASN A 103 -3.63 8.31 -22.65
N SER A 104 -2.68 9.10 -23.13
CA SER A 104 -1.25 8.87 -22.89
C SER A 104 -0.88 8.89 -21.40
N CYS A 105 -1.64 9.62 -20.58
CA CYS A 105 -1.48 9.63 -19.12
C CYS A 105 -2.30 8.53 -18.42
N CYS A 106 -3.53 8.27 -18.88
CA CYS A 106 -4.56 7.60 -18.08
C CYS A 106 -5.12 6.30 -18.66
N ALA A 107 -4.84 5.98 -19.94
CA ALA A 107 -5.35 4.76 -20.55
C ALA A 107 -4.73 3.52 -19.87
N ARG A 108 -5.51 2.44 -19.82
CA ARG A 108 -5.00 1.15 -19.32
C ARG A 108 -3.94 0.64 -20.29
N ALA A 109 -2.72 0.49 -19.79
CA ALA A 109 -1.57 0.02 -20.56
C ALA A 109 -0.80 -1.05 -19.79
N ARG A 110 0.18 -1.69 -20.46
CA ARG A 110 1.16 -2.56 -19.79
C ARG A 110 1.89 -1.76 -18.72
N ALA A 111 2.21 -2.37 -17.58
CA ALA A 111 2.74 -1.65 -16.40
C ALA A 111 4.00 -0.80 -16.65
N SER A 112 4.81 -1.13 -17.67
CA SER A 112 5.99 -0.37 -18.07
C SER A 112 5.67 0.99 -18.72
N LEU A 113 4.55 1.11 -19.44
CA LEU A 113 4.18 2.32 -20.17
C LEU A 113 3.79 3.48 -19.23
N PRO A 114 2.93 3.27 -18.20
CA PRO A 114 2.65 4.31 -17.20
C PRO A 114 3.91 4.77 -16.45
N LEU A 115 4.84 3.86 -16.16
CA LEU A 115 6.10 4.22 -15.51
C LEU A 115 6.99 5.05 -16.43
N ALA A 116 7.09 4.71 -17.73
CA ALA A 116 7.83 5.51 -18.70
C ALA A 116 7.26 6.93 -18.82
N ALA A 117 5.93 7.08 -18.84
CA ALA A 117 5.27 8.39 -18.83
C ALA A 117 5.58 9.19 -17.55
N LEU A 118 5.54 8.53 -16.38
CA LEU A 118 5.91 9.14 -15.09
C LEU A 118 7.37 9.62 -15.09
N LEU A 119 8.31 8.81 -15.59
CA LEU A 119 9.73 9.18 -15.70
C LEU A 119 9.96 10.34 -16.66
N ARG A 120 9.18 10.45 -17.75
CA ARG A 120 9.24 11.62 -18.65
C ARG A 120 8.79 12.89 -17.96
N VAL A 121 7.70 12.82 -17.19
CA VAL A 121 7.22 13.96 -16.39
C VAL A 121 8.27 14.37 -15.37
N TYR A 122 8.84 13.40 -14.65
CA TYR A 122 9.92 13.65 -13.69
C TYR A 122 11.11 14.35 -14.34
N ALA A 123 11.61 13.84 -15.46
CA ALA A 123 12.73 14.45 -16.18
C ALA A 123 12.44 15.89 -16.65
N ALA A 124 11.23 16.13 -17.19
CA ALA A 124 10.82 17.47 -17.61
C ALA A 124 10.68 18.44 -16.43
N ALA A 125 10.15 17.98 -15.29
CA ALA A 125 10.01 18.78 -14.08
C ALA A 125 11.38 19.11 -13.47
N CYS A 126 12.31 18.14 -13.43
CA CYS A 126 13.69 18.39 -13.01
C CYS A 126 14.38 19.42 -13.89
N ALA A 127 14.25 19.30 -15.22
CA ALA A 127 14.86 20.25 -16.16
C ALA A 127 14.33 21.69 -15.96
N ALA A 128 13.03 21.84 -15.71
CA ALA A 128 12.42 23.14 -15.40
C ALA A 128 12.86 23.70 -14.03
N ALA A 129 13.05 22.83 -13.04
CA ALA A 129 13.49 23.19 -11.69
C ALA A 129 15.01 23.37 -11.55
N GLY A 130 15.79 23.06 -12.59
CA GLY A 130 17.25 23.03 -12.52
C GLY A 130 17.81 21.93 -11.62
N ALA A 131 17.03 20.88 -11.35
CA ALA A 131 17.42 19.75 -10.51
C ALA A 131 18.25 18.72 -11.33
N PRO A 132 19.19 17.99 -10.69
CA PRO A 132 19.86 16.88 -11.35
C PRO A 132 18.87 15.78 -11.73
N CYS A 133 19.04 15.23 -12.94
CA CYS A 133 18.23 14.12 -13.41
C CYS A 133 19.04 13.30 -14.42
N GLY A 134 19.36 12.05 -14.09
CA GLY A 134 20.02 11.15 -15.02
C GLY A 134 19.08 10.47 -16.02
N VAL A 135 17.77 10.72 -15.97
CA VAL A 135 16.78 10.18 -16.91
C VAL A 135 16.83 10.92 -18.23
N GLN A 136 16.95 10.17 -19.32
CA GLN A 136 16.97 10.68 -20.69
C GLN A 136 15.89 9.99 -21.52
N PHE A 137 15.25 10.77 -22.39
CA PHE A 137 14.29 10.27 -23.35
C PHE A 137 14.92 10.23 -24.74
N ARG A 138 14.96 9.04 -25.36
CA ARG A 138 15.39 8.88 -26.75
C ARG A 138 14.17 8.57 -27.63
N PRO A 139 13.88 9.38 -28.67
CA PRO A 139 12.93 8.97 -29.68
C PRO A 139 13.47 7.73 -30.42
N ASP A 140 12.60 6.79 -30.76
CA ASP A 140 13.01 5.61 -31.52
C ASP A 140 13.41 6.05 -32.93
N GLU A 141 14.68 5.87 -33.29
CA GLU A 141 15.22 6.27 -34.59
C GLU A 141 14.73 5.36 -35.74
N ASP A 142 14.28 4.15 -35.41
CA ASP A 142 13.74 3.18 -36.35
C ASP A 142 12.21 3.16 -36.21
N GLY A 143 11.49 3.78 -37.15
CA GLY A 143 10.02 3.90 -37.20
C GLY A 143 9.26 2.57 -37.42
N GLY A 144 9.65 1.50 -36.71
CA GLY A 144 9.08 0.16 -36.80
C GLY A 144 8.89 -0.46 -35.42
N GLY A 145 7.90 0.03 -34.67
CA GLY A 145 7.44 -0.61 -33.44
C GLY A 145 6.27 0.13 -32.83
N ASP A 146 5.16 -0.59 -32.57
CA ASP A 146 3.90 -0.11 -31.97
C ASP A 146 4.03 0.42 -30.52
N GLU A 147 5.23 0.83 -30.06
CA GLU A 147 5.42 1.45 -28.75
C GLU A 147 5.36 2.98 -28.90
N GLU A 148 4.15 3.52 -28.83
CA GLU A 148 3.87 4.94 -28.83
C GLU A 148 4.52 5.61 -27.61
N GLY A 149 5.78 6.02 -27.78
CA GLY A 149 6.58 6.72 -26.78
C GLY A 149 7.94 6.05 -26.59
N GLY A 150 8.97 6.68 -27.14
CA GLY A 150 10.35 6.19 -27.17
C GLY A 150 10.97 5.75 -25.84
N LYS A 151 12.17 5.19 -25.97
CA LYS A 151 12.89 4.54 -24.88
C LYS A 151 13.36 5.54 -23.81
N VAL A 152 13.04 5.26 -22.56
CA VAL A 152 13.60 5.95 -21.39
C VAL A 152 14.89 5.24 -20.98
N VAL A 153 16.00 5.97 -20.94
CA VAL A 153 17.34 5.46 -20.63
C VAL A 153 18.03 6.35 -19.59
N GLY A 154 19.16 5.91 -19.07
CA GLY A 154 19.95 6.67 -18.10
C GLY A 154 20.18 5.92 -16.79
N GLU A 155 20.70 6.64 -15.81
CA GLU A 155 21.05 6.14 -14.48
C GLU A 155 20.53 7.11 -13.42
N LEU A 156 19.86 6.59 -12.40
CA LEU A 156 19.29 7.36 -11.30
C LEU A 156 20.19 7.26 -10.07
N ALA A 157 20.67 8.40 -9.58
CA ALA A 157 21.37 8.45 -8.31
C ALA A 157 20.40 8.25 -7.12
N PRO A 158 20.87 7.82 -5.92
CA PRO A 158 20.00 7.63 -4.76
C PRO A 158 19.12 8.83 -4.41
N GLY A 159 19.68 10.03 -4.45
CA GLY A 159 18.93 11.28 -4.23
C GLY A 159 17.87 11.56 -5.29
N GLU A 160 18.11 11.16 -6.55
CA GLU A 160 17.12 11.28 -7.63
C GLU A 160 15.98 10.28 -7.46
N ILE A 161 16.27 9.06 -7.00
CA ILE A 161 15.24 8.07 -6.64
C ILE A 161 14.39 8.61 -5.48
N ALA A 162 15.02 9.16 -4.44
CA ALA A 162 14.32 9.76 -3.30
C ALA A 162 13.41 10.90 -3.75
N LEU A 163 13.90 11.79 -4.62
CA LEU A 163 13.13 12.91 -5.16
C LEU A 163 11.94 12.45 -6.02
N LEU A 164 12.15 11.45 -6.89
CA LEU A 164 11.08 10.82 -7.68
C LEU A 164 10.00 10.19 -6.80
N LEU A 165 10.39 9.41 -5.79
CA LEU A 165 9.46 8.81 -4.84
C LEU A 165 8.67 9.92 -4.14
N SER A 166 9.36 10.93 -3.60
CA SER A 166 8.76 12.10 -2.94
C SER A 166 7.73 12.81 -3.82
N MET A 167 8.04 13.02 -5.11
CA MET A 167 7.10 13.55 -6.09
C MET A 167 5.86 12.65 -6.22
N CYS A 168 6.06 11.34 -6.32
CA CYS A 168 4.96 10.36 -6.40
C CYS A 168 4.08 10.37 -5.15
N TRP A 169 4.66 10.64 -3.97
CA TRP A 169 3.89 10.86 -2.75
C TRP A 169 2.95 12.02 -2.91
N VAL A 170 3.48 13.18 -3.33
CA VAL A 170 2.76 14.44 -3.35
C VAL A 170 1.63 14.34 -4.37
N MET A 171 1.88 13.67 -5.49
CA MET A 171 0.85 13.31 -6.46
C MET A 171 -0.29 12.51 -5.80
N ALA A 172 0.02 11.46 -5.03
CA ALA A 172 -0.99 10.66 -4.35
C ALA A 172 -1.69 11.42 -3.19
N TRP A 173 -0.93 12.20 -2.43
CA TRP A 173 -1.40 13.05 -1.33
C TRP A 173 -2.38 14.10 -1.83
N SER A 174 -2.09 14.75 -2.96
CA SER A 174 -2.90 15.86 -3.48
C SER A 174 -4.34 15.48 -3.86
N GLY A 175 -4.59 14.21 -4.21
CA GLY A 175 -5.94 13.69 -4.47
C GLY A 175 -6.75 13.47 -3.19
N LEU A 176 -6.07 13.32 -2.04
CA LEU A 176 -6.64 13.01 -0.74
C LEU A 176 -6.59 14.18 0.25
N ALA A 177 -5.82 15.23 -0.07
CA ALA A 177 -5.73 16.42 0.75
C ALA A 177 -7.15 16.90 1.07
N PRO A 178 -7.51 17.05 2.37
CA PRO A 178 -8.77 17.67 2.74
C PRO A 178 -8.87 18.94 1.91
N ARG A 179 -9.97 19.11 1.18
CA ARG A 179 -10.23 20.41 0.56
C ARG A 179 -10.35 21.35 1.74
N VAL A 180 -9.25 22.03 2.06
CA VAL A 180 -9.19 23.00 3.15
C VAL A 180 -10.25 24.02 2.78
N SER A 181 -11.43 23.85 3.39
CA SER A 181 -12.55 24.73 3.21
C SER A 181 -12.05 26.11 3.57
N GLY A 182 -12.16 27.05 2.62
CA GLY A 182 -11.77 28.43 2.84
C GLY A 182 -12.37 28.94 4.14
N GLY A 183 -11.51 29.30 5.07
CA GLY A 183 -11.93 29.62 6.42
C GLY A 183 -10.73 29.82 7.33
N GLU A 184 -9.91 30.82 6.99
CA GLU A 184 -9.25 31.78 7.91
C GLU A 184 -8.12 32.47 7.14
N GLU A 185 -8.42 33.66 6.61
CA GLU A 185 -7.40 34.63 6.25
C GLU A 185 -6.49 34.85 7.47
N GLY A 186 -5.29 34.27 7.45
CA GLY A 186 -4.24 34.52 8.45
C GLY A 186 -3.64 33.28 9.12
N GLY A 187 -4.22 32.10 8.99
CA GLY A 187 -3.64 30.86 9.52
C GLY A 187 -2.58 30.30 8.57
N LYS A 188 -1.30 30.29 8.98
CA LYS A 188 -0.29 29.43 8.33
C LYS A 188 -0.76 27.98 8.50
N GLY A 189 -1.32 27.38 7.46
CA GLY A 189 -1.66 25.96 7.46
C GLY A 189 -0.46 25.13 7.89
N GLU A 190 -0.68 24.13 8.74
CA GLU A 190 0.41 23.29 9.24
C GLU A 190 1.18 22.63 8.08
N PRO A 191 2.52 22.57 8.17
CA PRO A 191 3.32 21.93 7.14
C PRO A 191 3.01 20.45 7.09
N VAL A 192 2.76 19.95 5.88
CA VAL A 192 2.52 18.53 5.63
C VAL A 192 3.86 17.80 5.78
N LEU A 193 3.91 16.81 6.68
CA LEU A 193 5.14 16.04 6.87
C LEU A 193 5.36 15.07 5.71
N HIS A 194 6.46 15.26 5.00
CA HIS A 194 6.94 14.34 3.99
C HIS A 194 7.44 13.05 4.67
N PRO A 195 7.02 11.87 4.20
CA PRO A 195 7.36 10.60 4.83
C PRO A 195 8.78 10.15 4.47
N ASP A 196 9.36 9.30 5.31
CA ASP A 196 10.68 8.73 5.08
C ASP A 196 10.63 7.67 3.95
N VAL A 197 11.43 7.89 2.90
CA VAL A 197 11.55 7.02 1.72
C VAL A 197 12.86 6.23 1.71
N SER A 198 13.71 6.36 2.73
CA SER A 198 15.07 5.79 2.75
C SER A 198 15.08 4.28 2.52
N HIS A 199 14.17 3.54 3.19
CA HIS A 199 14.05 2.09 3.03
C HIS A 199 13.57 1.64 1.64
N LEU A 200 12.82 2.49 0.93
CA LEU A 200 12.43 2.25 -0.46
C LEU A 200 13.57 2.51 -1.42
N VAL A 201 14.35 3.58 -1.20
CA VAL A 201 15.55 3.87 -2.01
C VAL A 201 16.58 2.76 -1.85
N LEU A 202 16.85 2.33 -0.62
CA LEU A 202 17.75 1.21 -0.34
C LEU A 202 17.26 -0.09 -0.98
N SER A 203 15.94 -0.33 -0.99
CA SER A 203 15.34 -1.46 -1.70
C SER A 203 15.64 -1.46 -3.20
N ALA A 204 15.53 -0.30 -3.85
CA ALA A 204 15.88 -0.17 -5.27
C ALA A 204 17.36 -0.44 -5.53
N LEU A 205 18.25 0.10 -4.69
CA LEU A 205 19.70 -0.07 -4.81
C LEU A 205 20.14 -1.52 -4.61
N VAL A 206 19.63 -2.19 -3.58
CA VAL A 206 19.93 -3.61 -3.31
C VAL A 206 19.38 -4.48 -4.44
N SER A 207 18.19 -4.17 -4.97
CA SER A 207 17.63 -4.90 -6.11
C SER A 207 18.46 -4.78 -7.39
N ALA A 208 19.20 -3.68 -7.55
CA ALA A 208 20.10 -3.45 -8.67
C ALA A 208 21.53 -3.97 -8.42
N GLY A 209 21.82 -4.49 -7.22
CA GLY A 209 23.17 -4.84 -6.80
C GLY A 209 24.11 -3.63 -6.70
N ALA A 210 23.57 -2.42 -6.54
CA ALA A 210 24.34 -1.20 -6.30
C ALA A 210 24.83 -1.12 -4.85
N VAL A 211 24.09 -1.73 -3.93
CA VAL A 211 24.50 -2.02 -2.55
C VAL A 211 24.52 -3.54 -2.43
N ALA A 212 25.71 -4.11 -2.31
CA ALA A 212 25.92 -5.56 -2.40
C ALA A 212 26.26 -6.21 -1.05
N ASP A 213 26.95 -5.49 -0.16
CA ASP A 213 27.43 -6.01 1.11
C ASP A 213 26.53 -5.57 2.27
N ASP A 214 26.33 -6.41 3.27
CA ASP A 214 25.39 -6.14 4.36
C ASP A 214 25.88 -5.08 5.34
N GLU A 215 27.20 -4.91 5.48
CA GLU A 215 27.76 -3.78 6.24
C GLU A 215 27.33 -2.44 5.61
N ASP A 216 27.22 -2.39 4.28
CA ASP A 216 26.74 -1.20 3.57
C ASP A 216 25.24 -0.96 3.81
N VAL A 217 24.44 -2.00 4.06
CA VAL A 217 22.98 -1.88 4.31
C VAL A 217 22.69 -1.21 5.65
N TRP A 218 23.46 -1.50 6.69
CA TRP A 218 23.21 -1.01 8.05
C TRP A 218 23.75 0.41 8.30
N GLY A 219 24.74 0.85 7.52
CA GLY A 219 25.30 2.21 7.57
C GLY A 219 24.80 3.13 6.45
N TRP A 220 23.78 2.71 5.70
CA TRP A 220 23.36 3.42 4.49
C TRP A 220 22.55 4.67 4.78
N GLU A 221 22.92 5.79 4.15
CA GLU A 221 22.15 7.03 4.12
C GLU A 221 21.86 7.45 2.67
N VAL A 222 20.71 8.09 2.43
CA VAL A 222 20.35 8.63 1.10
C VAL A 222 21.36 9.68 0.61
N SER A 223 21.92 10.44 1.54
CA SER A 223 22.98 11.44 1.34
C SER A 223 24.34 10.83 1.02
N ALA A 224 24.55 9.53 1.32
CA ALA A 224 25.80 8.87 1.03
C ALA A 224 25.96 8.71 -0.49
N ALA A 225 27.07 9.19 -1.04
CA ALA A 225 27.38 9.04 -2.45
C ALA A 225 27.52 7.54 -2.79
N GLY A 226 26.57 7.01 -3.56
CA GLY A 226 26.52 5.61 -3.98
C GLY A 226 26.41 5.46 -5.49
N LYS A 227 26.72 4.26 -5.98
CA LYS A 227 26.48 3.86 -7.38
C LYS A 227 25.00 4.03 -7.71
N GLY A 228 24.69 4.63 -8.87
CA GLY A 228 23.30 4.78 -9.31
C GLY A 228 22.69 3.48 -9.82
N VAL A 229 21.41 3.54 -10.15
CA VAL A 229 20.62 2.43 -10.71
C VAL A 229 20.23 2.76 -12.13
N SER A 230 20.46 1.86 -13.08
CA SER A 230 19.99 2.11 -14.45
C SER A 230 18.46 2.19 -14.49
N VAL A 231 17.90 2.99 -15.40
CA VAL A 231 16.44 3.11 -15.55
C VAL A 231 15.77 1.74 -15.78
N GLN A 232 16.46 0.81 -16.43
CA GLN A 232 15.95 -0.55 -16.66
C GLN A 232 15.87 -1.37 -15.36
N GLU A 233 16.91 -1.33 -14.53
CA GLU A 233 16.93 -1.98 -13.21
C GLU A 233 15.88 -1.37 -12.29
N PHE A 234 15.78 -0.04 -12.26
CA PHE A 234 14.75 0.67 -11.50
C PHE A 234 13.34 0.26 -11.95
N THR A 235 13.09 0.19 -13.26
CA THR A 235 11.80 -0.26 -13.81
C THR A 235 11.47 -1.68 -13.39
N SER A 236 12.46 -2.59 -13.41
CA SER A 236 12.30 -3.97 -12.93
C SER A 236 11.95 -4.02 -11.43
N TRP A 237 12.64 -3.21 -10.62
CA TRP A 237 12.34 -3.08 -9.20
C TRP A 237 10.94 -2.53 -8.95
N VAL A 238 10.51 -1.49 -9.67
CA VAL A 238 9.14 -0.93 -9.53
C VAL A 238 8.09 -1.98 -9.83
N ILE A 239 8.23 -2.72 -10.94
CA ILE A 239 7.25 -3.73 -11.36
C ILE A 239 7.16 -4.88 -10.35
N SER A 240 8.26 -5.23 -9.69
CA SER A 240 8.31 -6.34 -8.72
C SER A 240 7.97 -5.95 -7.28
N THR A 241 8.34 -4.75 -6.84
CA THR A 241 8.30 -4.35 -5.42
C THR A 241 7.24 -3.30 -5.12
N VAL A 242 7.10 -2.28 -5.98
CA VAL A 242 6.14 -1.17 -5.82
C VAL A 242 5.27 -0.97 -7.06
N PRO A 243 4.54 -2.01 -7.52
CA PRO A 243 3.90 -1.97 -8.83
C PRO A 243 2.84 -0.87 -8.96
N GLY A 244 2.25 -0.37 -7.88
CA GLY A 244 1.33 0.76 -7.91
C GLY A 244 1.96 2.10 -8.26
N LEU A 245 3.29 2.27 -8.12
CA LEU A 245 4.00 3.52 -8.41
C LEU A 245 3.80 4.01 -9.85
N GLY A 246 3.77 3.10 -10.83
CA GLY A 246 3.53 3.46 -12.23
C GLY A 246 2.16 4.13 -12.47
N ASN A 247 1.20 3.95 -11.57
CA ASN A 247 -0.13 4.56 -11.68
C ASN A 247 -0.24 5.93 -11.00
N CYS A 248 0.83 6.46 -10.39
CA CYS A 248 0.78 7.76 -9.71
C CYS A 248 0.39 8.89 -10.66
N LEU A 249 0.94 8.92 -11.88
CA LEU A 249 0.62 9.95 -12.88
C LEU A 249 -0.86 9.90 -13.30
N SER A 250 -1.35 8.71 -13.64
CA SER A 250 -2.73 8.55 -14.10
C SER A 250 -3.74 8.93 -13.02
N ARG A 251 -3.51 8.50 -11.78
CA ARG A 251 -4.36 8.86 -10.62
C ARG A 251 -4.33 10.37 -10.38
N TYR A 252 -3.15 10.98 -10.38
CA TYR A 252 -3.01 12.42 -10.20
C TYR A 252 -3.79 13.23 -11.23
N VAL A 253 -3.60 12.95 -12.53
CA VAL A 253 -4.31 13.67 -13.61
C VAL A 253 -5.83 13.51 -13.46
N GLN A 254 -6.31 12.31 -13.15
CA GLN A 254 -7.73 12.07 -12.91
C GLN A 254 -8.25 12.87 -11.71
N ASP A 255 -7.52 12.91 -10.60
CA ASP A 255 -7.94 13.62 -9.39
C ASP A 255 -7.94 15.13 -9.56
N ARG A 256 -6.96 15.68 -10.30
CA ARG A 256 -6.94 17.10 -10.70
C ARG A 256 -8.13 17.45 -11.58
N PHE A 257 -8.46 16.60 -12.55
CA PHE A 257 -9.61 16.83 -13.43
C PHE A 257 -10.93 16.74 -12.66
N ARG A 258 -11.12 15.74 -11.79
CA ARG A 258 -12.27 15.65 -10.88
C ARG A 258 -12.40 16.90 -9.99
N SER A 259 -11.27 17.43 -9.53
CA SER A 259 -11.27 18.60 -8.65
C SER A 259 -11.65 19.89 -9.35
N SER A 260 -11.44 19.99 -10.66
CA SER A 260 -11.84 21.13 -11.50
C SER A 260 -13.37 21.26 -11.67
N GLU A 261 -14.15 20.22 -11.34
CA GLU A 261 -15.61 20.23 -11.54
C GLU A 261 -16.41 21.01 -10.48
N VAL A 262 -15.83 21.27 -9.32
CA VAL A 262 -16.60 21.78 -8.17
C VAL A 262 -16.74 23.30 -8.21
N ASP A 263 -17.91 23.74 -8.65
CA ASP A 263 -18.44 25.08 -8.43
C ASP A 263 -18.80 25.21 -6.92
N PRO A 264 -18.26 26.18 -6.16
CA PRO A 264 -18.49 26.30 -4.71
C PRO A 264 -19.95 26.54 -4.30
N THR A 265 -20.88 26.67 -5.24
CA THR A 265 -22.27 27.07 -4.99
C THR A 265 -23.33 26.00 -5.27
N LYS A 266 -22.95 24.79 -5.72
CA LYS A 266 -23.92 23.70 -5.97
C LYS A 266 -23.42 22.37 -5.44
N GLU A 267 -23.52 22.20 -4.12
CA GLU A 267 -23.69 20.88 -3.54
C GLU A 267 -25.08 20.34 -3.92
N SER A 268 -25.22 19.78 -5.13
CA SER A 268 -26.29 18.82 -5.39
C SER A 268 -25.79 17.45 -4.95
N SER A 269 -26.26 17.04 -3.78
CA SER A 269 -26.23 15.69 -3.22
C SER A 269 -26.13 14.57 -4.26
N VAL A 270 -24.92 14.19 -4.61
CA VAL A 270 -24.60 12.81 -4.99
C VAL A 270 -23.77 12.30 -3.82
N SER A 271 -24.41 11.46 -3.01
CA SER A 271 -23.84 10.79 -1.86
C SER A 271 -22.70 9.86 -2.31
N THR A 272 -21.51 10.42 -2.50
CA THR A 272 -20.29 9.73 -2.05
C THR A 272 -20.35 9.88 -0.54
N GLY A 273 -20.63 8.78 0.17
CA GLY A 273 -20.85 8.82 1.61
C GLY A 273 -19.77 9.66 2.27
N ASN A 274 -20.19 10.67 3.04
CA ASN A 274 -19.33 11.39 3.95
C ASN A 274 -18.74 10.38 4.93
N THR A 275 -17.67 9.70 4.54
CA THR A 275 -16.70 9.20 5.50
C THR A 275 -15.90 10.42 5.91
N THR A 276 -16.49 11.24 6.76
CA THR A 276 -15.72 11.77 7.88
C THR A 276 -15.11 10.54 8.53
N PHE A 277 -13.89 10.19 8.13
CA PHE A 277 -13.06 9.38 9.00
C PHE A 277 -13.02 10.19 10.30
N ASP A 278 -13.62 9.68 11.37
CA ASP A 278 -13.25 10.13 12.71
C ASP A 278 -11.73 9.97 12.76
N THR A 279 -11.02 11.09 12.57
CA THR A 279 -9.59 11.16 12.30
C THR A 279 -8.72 10.68 13.46
N SER A 280 -9.34 10.25 14.56
CA SER A 280 -8.71 9.80 15.79
C SER A 280 -8.68 8.29 16.00
N ASP A 281 -9.29 7.47 15.13
CA ASP A 281 -9.50 6.04 15.41
C ASP A 281 -8.89 5.06 14.39
N ALA A 282 -8.01 5.54 13.50
CA ALA A 282 -7.23 4.67 12.61
C ALA A 282 -5.84 4.47 13.22
N TYR A 283 -5.65 3.39 13.98
CA TYR A 283 -4.33 2.91 14.38
C TYR A 283 -3.63 2.42 13.11
N LEU A 284 -2.84 3.30 12.49
CA LEU A 284 -2.19 3.07 11.22
C LEU A 284 -0.70 2.88 11.42
N LEU A 285 -0.09 2.16 10.48
CA LEU A 285 1.37 2.08 10.37
C LEU A 285 1.97 3.48 10.28
N THR A 286 3.19 3.65 10.79
CA THR A 286 3.92 4.92 10.69
C THR A 286 3.91 5.45 9.25
N ARG A 287 3.85 6.78 9.07
CA ARG A 287 3.56 7.43 7.76
C ARG A 287 4.40 6.89 6.59
N GLY A 288 5.69 6.61 6.82
CA GLY A 288 6.60 6.02 5.82
C GLY A 288 6.24 4.59 5.42
N ARG A 289 5.85 3.75 6.38
CA ARG A 289 5.45 2.35 6.14
C ARG A 289 4.06 2.24 5.51
N ALA A 290 3.11 3.09 5.92
CA ALA A 290 1.76 3.08 5.34
C ALA A 290 1.78 3.40 3.83
N TRP A 291 2.54 4.43 3.42
CA TRP A 291 2.62 4.78 2.01
C TRP A 291 3.31 3.70 1.18
N SER A 292 4.46 3.19 1.61
CA SER A 292 5.19 2.17 0.86
C SER A 292 4.30 0.95 0.56
N ILE A 293 3.52 0.50 1.54
CA ILE A 293 2.53 -0.57 1.36
C ILE A 293 1.44 -0.16 0.36
N SER A 294 0.92 1.07 0.47
CA SER A 294 -0.09 1.56 -0.45
C SER A 294 0.38 1.63 -1.92
N LEU A 295 1.67 1.88 -2.16
CA LEU A 295 2.27 1.81 -3.49
C LEU A 295 2.46 0.36 -3.96
N SER A 296 2.81 -0.55 -3.06
CA SER A 296 3.01 -1.95 -3.43
C SER A 296 1.72 -2.69 -3.71
N VAL A 297 0.67 -2.42 -2.94
CA VAL A 297 -0.58 -3.18 -3.01
C VAL A 297 -1.50 -2.59 -4.08
N ARG A 298 -1.98 -3.44 -5.00
CA ARG A 298 -2.94 -3.07 -6.06
C ARG A 298 -4.34 -3.61 -5.76
N ASN A 299 -4.95 -3.21 -4.64
CA ASN A 299 -6.32 -3.62 -4.27
C ASN A 299 -7.02 -2.53 -3.42
N THR A 300 -8.19 -2.84 -2.89
CA THR A 300 -8.96 -1.93 -2.01
C THR A 300 -8.24 -1.58 -0.70
N LEU A 301 -7.26 -2.37 -0.26
CA LEU A 301 -6.42 -2.03 0.90
C LEU A 301 -5.51 -0.84 0.60
N SER A 302 -4.97 -0.72 -0.61
CA SER A 302 -4.14 0.46 -0.91
C SER A 302 -4.94 1.75 -0.88
N GLU A 303 -6.22 1.73 -1.28
CA GLU A 303 -7.11 2.88 -1.11
C GLU A 303 -7.36 3.23 0.36
N LYS A 304 -7.24 2.28 1.29
CA LYS A 304 -7.33 2.54 2.74
C LYS A 304 -6.00 3.01 3.33
N PHE A 305 -4.87 2.51 2.85
CA PHE A 305 -3.54 2.92 3.31
C PHE A 305 -3.09 4.28 2.75
N LEU A 306 -3.58 4.70 1.58
CA LEU A 306 -3.23 6.00 1.02
C LEU A 306 -3.65 7.16 1.95
N PRO A 307 -4.93 7.28 2.40
CA PRO A 307 -5.33 8.29 3.38
C PRO A 307 -4.52 8.23 4.68
N ALA A 308 -4.23 7.01 5.13
CA ALA A 308 -3.44 6.76 6.33
C ALA A 308 -2.04 7.34 6.27
N SER A 309 -1.43 7.32 5.09
CA SER A 309 -0.10 7.87 4.86
C SER A 309 -0.06 9.39 4.66
N VAL A 310 -1.23 10.00 4.49
CA VAL A 310 -1.43 11.42 4.19
C VAL A 310 -1.82 12.19 5.47
N ILE A 311 -2.68 11.60 6.30
CA ILE A 311 -3.15 12.22 7.54
C ILE A 311 -2.09 12.06 8.60
N GLY A 312 -1.76 13.18 9.25
CA GLY A 312 -0.70 13.17 10.21
C GLY A 312 -1.07 12.51 11.52
N MET A 313 -0.36 11.44 11.91
CA MET A 313 -0.36 10.98 13.31
C MET A 313 0.24 12.04 14.22
N ASP A 314 -0.33 12.23 15.41
CA ASP A 314 0.28 13.04 16.46
C ASP A 314 1.71 12.55 16.69
N THR A 315 2.65 13.49 16.81
CA THR A 315 4.09 13.19 16.94
C THR A 315 4.42 12.34 18.17
N GLU A 316 3.52 12.32 19.16
CA GLU A 316 3.63 11.51 20.38
C GLU A 316 3.41 10.00 20.12
N ASP A 317 2.73 9.62 19.03
CA ASP A 317 2.48 8.22 18.64
C ASP A 317 3.59 7.65 17.73
N LEU A 318 4.58 8.46 17.34
CA LEU A 318 5.80 7.98 16.68
C LEU A 318 6.72 7.37 17.74
N LEU A 319 6.29 6.25 18.31
CA LEU A 319 7.08 5.49 19.25
C LEU A 319 8.43 5.12 18.64
N TYR A 320 9.48 5.58 19.32
CA TYR A 320 10.80 4.96 19.40
C TYR A 320 11.57 4.83 18.08
N SER A 321 12.13 5.95 17.63
CA SER A 321 13.41 5.91 16.89
C SER A 321 14.48 6.68 17.68
N ASP A 322 14.66 6.28 18.95
CA ASP A 322 15.92 6.57 19.61
C ASP A 322 16.95 5.56 19.11
N ASN A 323 18.05 6.10 18.59
CA ASN A 323 19.30 5.41 18.34
C ASN A 323 19.73 4.69 19.62
N VAL A 324 19.39 3.40 19.74
CA VAL A 324 19.90 2.53 20.80
C VAL A 324 20.72 1.43 20.15
N ASP A 325 22.04 1.66 20.19
CA ASP A 325 23.10 0.67 20.01
C ASP A 325 22.78 -0.63 20.77
N ALA A 326 22.50 -1.69 20.02
CA ALA A 326 22.78 -3.12 20.32
C ALA A 326 21.98 -4.02 19.35
N GLY A 327 22.66 -4.57 18.34
CA GLY A 327 22.15 -5.62 17.44
C GLY A 327 21.53 -5.14 16.13
N GLN A 328 21.74 -5.89 15.05
CA GLN A 328 21.08 -5.72 13.76
C GLN A 328 19.57 -6.05 13.92
N LYS A 329 18.74 -5.01 14.07
CA LYS A 329 17.28 -5.13 14.21
C LYS A 329 16.63 -5.16 12.82
N TRP A 330 15.57 -5.93 12.64
CA TRP A 330 14.82 -5.96 11.37
C TRP A 330 13.33 -5.91 11.65
N GLY A 331 12.59 -5.32 10.70
CA GLY A 331 11.15 -5.14 10.80
C GLY A 331 10.44 -6.06 9.81
N LEU A 332 9.56 -6.92 10.31
CA LEU A 332 8.66 -7.74 9.50
C LEU A 332 7.23 -7.25 9.69
N GLY A 333 6.42 -7.31 8.63
CA GLY A 333 4.98 -7.16 8.74
C GLY A 333 4.24 -8.27 8.00
N VAL A 334 3.02 -8.52 8.45
CA VAL A 334 2.05 -9.34 7.74
C VAL A 334 0.78 -8.52 7.60
N LEU A 335 0.31 -8.36 6.36
CA LEU A 335 -0.95 -7.70 6.06
C LEU A 335 -1.97 -8.77 5.72
N THR A 336 -3.05 -8.89 6.49
CA THR A 336 -4.15 -9.83 6.24
C THR A 336 -5.47 -9.10 6.13
N GLU A 337 -6.40 -9.64 5.34
CA GLU A 337 -7.79 -9.14 5.29
C GLU A 337 -8.64 -9.69 6.44
N ASP A 338 -8.24 -10.84 6.98
CA ASP A 338 -8.91 -11.55 8.07
C ASP A 338 -8.18 -11.34 9.41
N GLY A 339 -8.94 -11.33 10.50
CA GLY A 339 -8.42 -11.30 11.86
C GLY A 339 -7.90 -12.66 12.33
N PHE A 340 -7.15 -12.67 13.43
CA PHE A 340 -6.62 -13.91 14.01
C PHE A 340 -7.73 -14.77 14.63
N GLU A 341 -7.73 -16.05 14.30
CA GLU A 341 -8.62 -17.08 14.80
C GLU A 341 -7.83 -18.26 15.37
N ASN A 342 -8.25 -18.79 16.51
CA ASN A 342 -7.65 -20.00 17.07
C ASN A 342 -8.13 -21.25 16.31
N LYS A 343 -7.35 -21.68 15.31
CA LYS A 343 -7.60 -22.80 14.41
C LYS A 343 -6.34 -23.65 14.28
N ASP A 344 -6.53 -24.97 14.36
CA ASP A 344 -5.46 -25.96 14.19
C ASP A 344 -5.15 -26.28 12.70
N THR A 345 -5.63 -25.44 11.79
CA THR A 345 -5.45 -25.50 10.33
C THR A 345 -5.25 -24.09 9.76
N PHE A 346 -4.65 -24.00 8.56
CA PHE A 346 -4.47 -22.71 7.89
C PHE A 346 -5.81 -22.09 7.46
N TYR A 347 -5.92 -20.77 7.58
CA TYR A 347 -7.07 -19.96 7.19
C TYR A 347 -6.61 -18.59 6.65
N GLY A 348 -7.58 -17.80 6.19
CA GLY A 348 -7.35 -16.49 5.56
C GLY A 348 -7.65 -16.51 4.06
N SER A 349 -8.24 -15.41 3.59
CA SER A 349 -8.63 -15.16 2.20
C SER A 349 -7.50 -14.55 1.39
N SER A 350 -6.74 -13.63 1.99
CA SER A 350 -5.63 -12.91 1.40
C SER A 350 -4.64 -12.48 2.49
N GLY A 351 -3.35 -12.51 2.16
CA GLY A 351 -2.30 -12.03 3.03
C GLY A 351 -1.06 -11.59 2.24
N PHE A 352 -0.23 -10.75 2.83
CA PHE A 352 1.03 -10.30 2.23
C PHE A 352 2.12 -10.29 3.30
N LEU A 353 3.32 -10.74 2.97
CA LEU A 353 4.48 -10.59 3.86
C LEU A 353 5.30 -9.37 3.44
N CYS A 354 5.67 -8.51 4.38
CA CYS A 354 6.65 -7.44 4.14
C CYS A 354 7.88 -7.57 5.02
N ALA A 355 9.02 -7.25 4.42
CA ALA A 355 10.13 -6.64 5.14
C ALA A 355 9.90 -5.13 5.14
N THR A 356 9.93 -4.50 6.31
CA THR A 356 9.73 -3.05 6.48
C THR A 356 11.01 -2.32 6.84
N TYR A 357 12.01 -3.02 7.39
CA TYR A 357 13.30 -2.45 7.80
C TYR A 357 14.40 -3.53 7.77
N PRO A 358 15.64 -3.22 7.33
CA PRO A 358 16.08 -1.94 6.73
C PRO A 358 15.73 -1.83 5.24
N ILE A 359 15.44 -2.96 4.59
CA ILE A 359 15.10 -3.02 3.16
C ILE A 359 13.61 -3.27 3.03
N PHE A 360 12.88 -2.34 2.41
CA PHE A 360 11.47 -2.56 2.14
C PHE A 360 11.27 -3.61 1.04
N ARG A 361 10.48 -4.64 1.30
CA ARG A 361 10.09 -5.63 0.30
C ARG A 361 8.68 -6.13 0.57
N MET A 362 7.86 -6.23 -0.46
CA MET A 362 6.53 -6.83 -0.39
C MET A 362 6.51 -8.16 -1.13
N LEU A 363 6.17 -9.25 -0.44
CA LEU A 363 5.97 -10.57 -1.02
C LEU A 363 4.47 -10.82 -1.17
N LEU A 364 4.00 -10.76 -2.41
CA LEU A 364 2.61 -11.00 -2.77
C LEU A 364 2.28 -12.50 -2.69
N PRO A 365 1.00 -12.89 -2.52
CA PRO A 365 0.55 -14.27 -2.75
C PRO A 365 0.99 -14.78 -4.12
N SER A 366 1.54 -15.98 -4.17
CA SER A 366 1.90 -16.66 -5.42
C SER A 366 0.68 -17.29 -6.11
N GLY A 367 -0.39 -17.55 -5.33
CA GLY A 367 -1.59 -18.26 -5.76
C GLY A 367 -1.45 -19.79 -5.81
N LYS A 368 -0.27 -20.36 -5.54
CA LYS A 368 -0.04 -21.81 -5.58
C LYS A 368 -0.61 -22.53 -4.35
N GLU A 369 -0.45 -21.94 -3.17
CA GLU A 369 -1.00 -22.44 -1.91
C GLU A 369 -1.77 -21.32 -1.19
N LYS A 370 -2.70 -21.71 -0.32
CA LYS A 370 -3.57 -20.80 0.44
C LYS A 370 -3.27 -20.87 1.95
N ASN A 371 -2.05 -21.23 2.31
CA ASN A 371 -1.63 -21.37 3.70
C ASN A 371 -1.26 -19.98 4.25
N ILE A 372 -2.23 -19.06 4.27
CA ILE A 372 -2.01 -17.65 4.58
C ILE A 372 -1.56 -17.49 6.04
N MET A 373 -2.38 -17.98 6.96
CA MET A 373 -2.18 -17.83 8.39
C MET A 373 -2.63 -19.06 9.17
N TYR A 374 -1.92 -19.36 10.25
CA TYR A 374 -2.20 -20.43 11.20
C TYR A 374 -2.05 -19.86 12.60
N CYS A 375 -3.00 -20.11 13.50
CA CYS A 375 -2.89 -19.69 14.89
C CYS A 375 -3.51 -20.76 15.78
N HIS A 376 -2.68 -21.44 16.57
CA HIS A 376 -3.13 -22.54 17.40
C HIS A 376 -2.61 -22.40 18.82
N LEU A 377 -3.52 -22.51 19.78
CA LEU A 377 -3.22 -22.55 21.21
C LEU A 377 -3.53 -23.93 21.79
N HIS A 378 -2.82 -24.29 22.85
CA HIS A 378 -2.93 -25.58 23.52
C HIS A 378 -4.39 -25.97 23.79
N THR A 379 -4.82 -27.12 23.28
CA THR A 379 -6.12 -27.68 23.65
C THR A 379 -5.97 -28.40 25.00
N GLN A 380 -6.67 -27.94 26.03
CA GLN A 380 -6.63 -28.55 27.39
C GLN A 380 -7.20 -30.00 27.45
N LEU A 381 -7.47 -30.63 26.30
CA LEU A 381 -8.17 -31.91 26.20
C LEU A 381 -7.40 -32.89 25.30
N LYS A 382 -6.56 -33.69 25.96
CA LYS A 382 -6.26 -35.11 25.72
C LYS A 382 -5.42 -35.54 24.50
N THR A 383 -4.63 -36.59 24.82
CA THR A 383 -3.95 -37.59 23.99
C THR A 383 -2.53 -37.20 23.59
N TYR A 384 -1.56 -38.04 23.96
CA TYR A 384 -0.18 -37.92 23.52
C TYR A 384 -0.13 -38.04 21.99
N GLU A 385 0.16 -36.93 21.32
CA GLU A 385 0.57 -36.94 19.92
C GLU A 385 2.09 -37.14 19.86
N ALA A 386 2.55 -38.12 19.09
CA ALA A 386 3.98 -38.37 18.92
C ALA A 386 4.72 -37.20 18.25
N THR A 387 3.99 -36.37 17.50
CA THR A 387 4.48 -35.15 16.85
C THR A 387 3.46 -34.04 17.10
N PRO A 388 3.54 -33.30 18.22
CA PRO A 388 2.57 -32.27 18.54
C PRO A 388 2.59 -31.16 17.49
N LYS A 389 1.42 -30.64 17.14
CA LYS A 389 1.31 -29.47 16.27
C LYS A 389 2.01 -28.25 16.92
N PRO A 390 2.63 -27.38 16.10
CA PRO A 390 3.29 -26.18 16.61
C PRO A 390 2.27 -25.22 17.25
N LEU A 391 2.63 -24.62 18.39
CA LEU A 391 1.79 -23.68 19.13
C LEU A 391 2.29 -22.26 18.93
N GLY A 392 1.41 -21.37 18.49
CA GLY A 392 1.77 -20.01 18.15
C GLY A 392 1.05 -19.49 16.91
N LEU A 393 1.66 -18.48 16.29
CA LEU A 393 1.14 -17.78 15.13
C LEU A 393 2.11 -17.97 13.95
N ALA A 394 1.60 -18.39 12.81
CA ALA A 394 2.41 -18.66 11.65
C ALA A 394 1.80 -18.13 10.37
N PHE A 395 2.67 -17.85 9.40
CA PHE A 395 2.30 -17.33 8.10
C PHE A 395 3.08 -18.06 7.02
N GLY A 396 2.40 -18.51 5.97
CA GLY A 396 3.02 -19.18 4.82
C GLY A 396 3.62 -20.55 5.15
N GLY A 397 4.03 -21.26 4.10
CA GLY A 397 4.59 -22.60 4.22
C GLY A 397 3.56 -23.67 4.56
N SER A 398 3.97 -24.65 5.36
CA SER A 398 3.12 -25.77 5.81
C SER A 398 3.34 -26.03 7.30
N ILE A 399 2.42 -26.74 7.96
CA ILE A 399 2.52 -27.01 9.40
C ILE A 399 3.86 -27.74 9.70
N GLY A 400 4.66 -27.17 10.61
CA GLY A 400 6.01 -27.60 10.96
C GLY A 400 7.12 -27.00 10.09
N ASN A 401 6.79 -26.39 8.95
CA ASN A 401 7.71 -25.74 8.00
C ASN A 401 7.16 -24.39 7.54
N GLU A 402 6.69 -23.60 8.47
CA GLU A 402 6.08 -22.29 8.23
C GLU A 402 7.14 -21.28 7.79
N ARG A 403 6.75 -20.35 6.92
CA ARG A 403 7.64 -19.31 6.39
C ARG A 403 8.07 -18.34 7.48
N VAL A 404 7.11 -17.91 8.28
CA VAL A 404 7.29 -17.13 9.51
C VAL A 404 6.51 -17.84 10.60
N PHE A 405 7.16 -18.11 11.73
CA PHE A 405 6.53 -18.71 12.90
C PHE A 405 6.90 -17.89 14.13
N ILE A 406 5.89 -17.52 14.91
CA ILE A 406 6.00 -16.80 16.18
C ILE A 406 5.50 -17.76 17.25
N ASP A 407 6.27 -17.94 18.31
CA ASP A 407 5.91 -18.82 19.41
C ASP A 407 4.74 -18.28 20.26
N GLU A 408 4.18 -19.16 21.09
CA GLU A 408 2.99 -18.86 21.88
C GLU A 408 3.18 -17.73 22.92
N ASP A 409 4.41 -17.49 23.35
CA ASP A 409 4.75 -16.45 24.32
C ASP A 409 5.25 -15.15 23.66
N PHE A 410 5.29 -15.11 22.32
CA PHE A 410 5.79 -13.99 21.53
C PHE A 410 7.23 -13.60 21.90
N SER A 411 8.01 -14.54 22.42
CA SER A 411 9.41 -14.29 22.77
C SER A 411 10.33 -14.48 21.56
N LYS A 412 9.94 -15.33 20.62
CA LYS A 412 10.78 -15.76 19.51
C LYS A 412 10.03 -15.83 18.19
N VAL A 413 10.76 -15.51 17.13
CA VAL A 413 10.33 -15.68 15.75
C VAL A 413 11.34 -16.55 15.00
N THR A 414 10.81 -17.47 14.19
CA THR A 414 11.54 -18.32 13.28
C THR A 414 11.19 -17.96 11.84
N ILE A 415 12.20 -17.61 11.06
CA ILE A 415 12.09 -17.22 9.66
C ILE A 415 12.79 -18.28 8.80
N ARG A 416 12.04 -18.96 7.94
CA ARG A 416 12.58 -20.03 7.07
C ARG A 416 12.74 -19.57 5.63
N HIS A 417 13.70 -20.12 4.88
CA HIS A 417 13.96 -19.76 3.48
C HIS A 417 12.74 -19.96 2.55
N HIS A 418 12.62 -19.17 1.48
CA HIS A 418 11.38 -19.12 0.67
C HIS A 418 11.07 -20.43 -0.05
N ALA A 419 12.05 -21.32 -0.19
CA ALA A 419 11.86 -22.63 -0.77
C ALA A 419 10.86 -23.52 0.01
N VAL A 420 10.65 -23.27 1.31
CA VAL A 420 9.64 -24.01 2.10
C VAL A 420 8.22 -23.47 1.90
N ASP A 421 8.08 -22.37 1.17
CA ASP A 421 6.84 -21.61 1.06
C ASP A 421 6.40 -21.46 -0.39
N LYS A 422 5.20 -21.98 -0.68
CA LYS A 422 4.53 -21.76 -1.96
C LYS A 422 3.36 -20.80 -1.83
N THR A 423 3.07 -20.28 -0.64
CA THR A 423 1.99 -19.32 -0.42
C THR A 423 2.37 -17.95 -0.96
N TYR A 424 3.57 -17.46 -0.62
CA TYR A 424 4.05 -16.15 -1.05
C TYR A 424 5.09 -16.24 -2.18
N GLN A 425 5.36 -15.12 -2.84
CA GLN A 425 6.44 -15.00 -3.81
C GLN A 425 7.81 -15.25 -3.17
N HIS A 426 8.76 -15.70 -3.99
CA HIS A 426 10.13 -15.94 -3.54
C HIS A 426 10.83 -14.64 -3.16
N GLY A 427 11.69 -14.70 -2.13
CA GLY A 427 12.49 -13.56 -1.69
C GLY A 427 13.03 -13.76 -0.28
N SER A 428 13.83 -12.82 0.19
CA SER A 428 14.28 -12.78 1.59
C SER A 428 13.42 -11.77 2.38
N LEU A 429 13.09 -12.10 3.62
CA LEU A 429 12.37 -11.25 4.56
C LEU A 429 13.31 -10.49 5.49
N ILE A 430 14.53 -10.98 5.65
CA ILE A 430 15.58 -10.35 6.45
C ILE A 430 16.88 -10.30 5.64
N PRO A 431 17.77 -9.34 5.92
CA PRO A 431 19.13 -9.36 5.39
C PRO A 431 19.81 -10.70 5.73
N ASN A 432 20.60 -11.25 4.83
CA ASN A 432 21.34 -12.50 5.05
C ASN A 432 20.53 -13.73 5.49
N GLN A 433 19.25 -13.82 5.12
CA GLN A 433 18.40 -14.93 5.56
C GLN A 433 18.98 -16.34 5.27
N GLY A 434 19.84 -16.50 4.26
CA GLY A 434 20.47 -17.78 3.94
C GLY A 434 19.45 -18.89 3.67
N TYR A 435 19.90 -20.15 3.66
CA TYR A 435 19.03 -21.32 3.48
C TYR A 435 18.52 -21.93 4.79
N LEU A 436 19.20 -21.66 5.90
CA LEU A 436 18.84 -22.21 7.20
C LEU A 436 17.74 -21.36 7.87
N PRO A 437 16.92 -21.96 8.74
CA PRO A 437 16.02 -21.19 9.59
C PRO A 437 16.81 -20.20 10.45
N VAL A 438 16.35 -18.96 10.47
CA VAL A 438 16.88 -17.92 11.35
C VAL A 438 15.92 -17.73 12.50
N GLU A 439 16.47 -17.77 13.71
CA GLU A 439 15.74 -17.58 14.95
C GLU A 439 16.16 -16.26 15.60
N ALA A 440 15.20 -15.47 16.05
CA ALA A 440 15.46 -14.19 16.71
C ALA A 440 14.45 -13.92 17.82
N SER A 441 14.87 -13.10 18.78
CA SER A 441 13.98 -12.59 19.82
C SER A 441 13.10 -11.47 19.29
N ILE A 442 11.84 -11.47 19.69
CA ILE A 442 10.89 -10.39 19.35
C ILE A 442 11.10 -9.26 20.37
N LEU A 443 11.41 -8.07 19.87
CA LEU A 443 11.54 -6.86 20.70
C LEU A 443 10.19 -6.17 20.90
N ASP A 444 9.37 -6.16 19.86
CA ASP A 444 8.06 -5.53 19.85
C ASP A 444 7.14 -6.23 18.84
N PHE A 445 5.84 -6.26 19.15
CA PHE A 445 4.82 -6.87 18.31
C PHE A 445 3.54 -6.02 18.33
N GLU A 446 3.23 -5.44 17.18
CA GLU A 446 2.08 -4.56 17.01
C GLU A 446 1.05 -5.16 16.04
N VAL A 447 -0.23 -4.98 16.36
CA VAL A 447 -1.33 -5.37 15.48
C VAL A 447 -2.19 -4.14 15.19
N TRP A 448 -2.22 -3.76 13.92
CA TRP A 448 -2.90 -2.56 13.42
C TRP A 448 -4.18 -2.95 12.66
N GLY A 449 -5.29 -2.24 12.91
CA GLY A 449 -6.61 -2.56 12.35
C GLY A 449 -7.21 -1.44 11.52
N LEU A 450 -7.63 -1.74 10.28
CA LEU A 450 -8.21 -0.79 9.32
C LEU A 450 -9.74 -0.84 9.23
N GLY A 451 -10.42 -0.85 10.38
CA GLY A 451 -11.87 -1.08 10.45
C GLY A 451 -12.73 0.11 10.89
N GLY A 452 -12.11 1.18 11.39
CA GLY A 452 -12.82 2.33 11.97
C GLY A 452 -13.72 1.94 13.16
N GLN A 453 -14.61 2.86 13.53
CA GLN A 453 -15.36 2.76 14.79
C GLN A 453 -16.33 1.59 14.86
N THR A 454 -16.90 1.18 13.71
CA THR A 454 -17.81 0.03 13.65
C THR A 454 -17.08 -1.28 13.98
N THR A 455 -15.91 -1.50 13.39
CA THR A 455 -15.11 -2.70 13.67
C THR A 455 -14.53 -2.65 15.08
N LYS A 456 -14.11 -1.48 15.57
CA LYS A 456 -13.66 -1.30 16.96
C LYS A 456 -14.72 -1.71 17.97
N ARG A 457 -15.98 -1.28 17.77
CA ARG A 457 -17.12 -1.71 18.60
C ARG A 457 -17.35 -3.21 18.56
N GLN A 458 -17.24 -3.83 17.38
CA GLN A 458 -17.36 -5.29 17.26
C GLN A 458 -16.24 -6.00 18.04
N GLN A 459 -14.99 -5.54 17.90
CA GLN A 459 -13.85 -6.06 18.65
C GLN A 459 -14.05 -5.92 20.16
N ASP A 460 -14.53 -4.77 20.64
CA ASP A 460 -14.82 -4.54 22.06
C ASP A 460 -15.90 -5.48 22.59
N ILE A 461 -16.91 -5.81 21.78
CA ILE A 461 -17.95 -6.79 22.13
C ILE A 461 -17.33 -8.19 22.26
N PHE A 462 -16.49 -8.60 21.30
CA PHE A 462 -15.78 -9.88 21.37
C PHE A 462 -14.86 -9.95 22.58
N LYS A 463 -14.07 -8.90 22.84
CA LYS A 463 -13.18 -8.81 24.00
C LYS A 463 -13.95 -8.90 25.32
N LYS A 464 -15.03 -8.14 25.48
CA LYS A 464 -15.91 -8.22 26.67
C LYS A 464 -16.48 -9.62 26.85
N ARG A 465 -16.92 -10.27 25.77
CA ARG A 465 -17.41 -11.64 25.82
C ARG A 465 -16.32 -12.58 26.33
N GLU A 466 -15.12 -12.50 25.80
CA GLU A 466 -13.99 -13.35 26.17
C GLU A 466 -13.49 -13.09 27.60
N ASP A 467 -13.48 -11.84 28.06
CA ASP A 467 -13.18 -11.45 29.44
C ASP A 467 -14.20 -12.04 30.42
N ILE A 468 -15.49 -12.01 30.06
CA ILE A 468 -16.56 -12.64 30.86
C ILE A 468 -16.33 -14.14 30.95
N PHE A 469 -16.09 -14.82 29.82
CA PHE A 469 -15.83 -16.27 29.81
C PHE A 469 -14.56 -16.64 30.58
N SER A 470 -13.49 -15.86 30.43
CA SER A 470 -12.23 -16.07 31.16
C SER A 470 -12.39 -15.83 32.66
N GLY A 471 -13.13 -14.79 33.04
CA GLY A 471 -13.49 -14.51 34.43
C GLY A 471 -14.36 -15.60 35.05
N GLN A 472 -15.31 -16.15 34.29
CA GLN A 472 -16.09 -17.31 34.72
C GLN A 472 -15.22 -18.56 34.88
N ARG A 473 -14.33 -18.86 33.93
CA ARG A 473 -13.39 -19.99 34.02
C ARG A 473 -12.45 -19.89 35.22
N ARG A 474 -11.97 -18.70 35.56
CA ARG A 474 -11.15 -18.47 36.77
C ARG A 474 -11.93 -18.61 38.07
N LYS A 475 -13.25 -18.37 38.04
CA LYS A 475 -14.16 -18.49 39.19
C LYS A 475 -14.77 -19.88 39.34
N ILE A 476 -14.71 -20.71 38.29
CA ILE A 476 -15.07 -22.13 38.39
C ILE A 476 -13.96 -22.78 39.23
N ASP A 477 -14.30 -23.03 40.49
CA ASP A 477 -13.43 -23.71 41.42
C ASP A 477 -13.29 -25.17 40.99
N LEU A 478 -12.11 -25.52 40.45
CA LEU A 478 -11.78 -26.90 40.09
C LEU A 478 -11.89 -27.85 41.30
N ALA A 479 -11.79 -27.33 42.53
CA ALA A 479 -12.03 -28.10 43.74
C ALA A 479 -13.51 -28.49 43.91
N ALA A 480 -14.46 -27.64 43.48
CA ALA A 480 -15.90 -27.91 43.60
C ALA A 480 -16.40 -28.99 42.63
N PHE A 481 -15.71 -29.20 41.50
CA PHE A 481 -16.00 -30.28 40.55
C PHE A 481 -15.15 -31.55 40.76
N GLY A 482 -14.17 -31.51 41.68
CA GLY A 482 -13.30 -32.66 41.98
C GLY A 482 -13.97 -33.76 42.79
N ASN A 483 -15.09 -33.48 43.46
CA ASN A 483 -15.79 -34.48 44.27
C ASN A 483 -16.95 -35.10 43.48
N TRP A 484 -16.63 -36.09 42.64
CA TRP A 484 -17.63 -36.92 41.95
C TRP A 484 -18.71 -37.47 42.91
N GLU A 485 -18.34 -37.68 44.18
CA GLU A 485 -19.23 -38.06 45.28
C GLU A 485 -20.45 -37.14 45.44
N ASP A 486 -20.31 -35.84 45.17
CA ASP A 486 -21.35 -34.82 45.40
C ASP A 486 -22.01 -34.32 44.10
N SER A 487 -21.67 -34.92 42.94
CA SER A 487 -22.23 -34.50 41.65
C SER A 487 -23.73 -34.84 41.55
N PRO A 488 -24.57 -33.93 41.01
CA PRO A 488 -25.97 -34.22 40.70
C PRO A 488 -26.14 -35.46 39.82
N GLU A 489 -25.16 -35.74 38.94
CA GLU A 489 -25.16 -36.91 38.07
C GLU A 489 -24.96 -38.21 38.85
N LYS A 490 -24.05 -38.24 39.83
CA LYS A 490 -23.88 -39.39 40.73
C LYS A 490 -25.11 -39.57 41.61
N MET A 491 -25.66 -38.49 42.14
CA MET A 491 -26.88 -38.52 42.95
C MET A 491 -28.09 -39.09 42.18
N MET A 492 -28.22 -38.77 40.88
CA MET A 492 -29.22 -39.37 40.01
C MET A 492 -28.90 -40.83 39.69
N MET A 493 -27.64 -41.18 39.47
CA MET A 493 -27.20 -42.54 39.17
C MET A 493 -27.41 -43.49 40.37
N ASP A 494 -27.15 -43.03 41.60
CA ASP A 494 -27.39 -43.76 42.85
C ASP A 494 -28.89 -43.94 43.13
N MET A 495 -29.72 -42.95 42.78
CA MET A 495 -31.19 -43.07 42.87
C MET A 495 -31.77 -44.08 41.87
N VAL A 496 -31.18 -44.19 40.69
CA VAL A 496 -31.59 -45.15 39.66
C VAL A 496 -31.13 -46.57 39.98
N SER A 497 -29.98 -46.71 40.65
CA SER A 497 -29.37 -48.01 40.95
C SER A 497 -29.87 -48.65 42.26
N ASP A 498 -30.27 -47.87 43.27
CA ASP A 498 -30.95 -48.41 44.45
C ASP A 498 -31.96 -47.41 45.08
N PRO A 499 -33.22 -47.42 44.61
CA PRO A 499 -34.25 -46.47 45.03
C PRO A 499 -34.70 -46.61 46.50
N ASN A 500 -34.27 -47.66 47.21
CA ASN A 500 -34.68 -47.92 48.60
C ASN A 500 -33.60 -47.61 49.64
N ARG A 501 -32.46 -47.04 49.24
CA ARG A 501 -31.36 -46.74 50.17
C ARG A 501 -31.76 -45.60 51.13
N PRO A 502 -31.81 -45.83 52.46
CA PRO A 502 -32.26 -44.82 53.42
C PRO A 502 -31.24 -43.69 53.56
N ARG A 503 -31.65 -42.45 53.30
CA ARG A 503 -30.86 -41.24 53.59
C ARG A 503 -31.09 -40.81 55.03
N ARG A 504 -30.03 -40.77 55.84
CA ARG A 504 -30.04 -40.02 57.11
C ARG A 504 -29.81 -38.55 56.79
N GLU A 505 -30.83 -37.72 56.98
CA GLU A 505 -30.63 -36.28 57.16
C GLU A 505 -30.06 -36.06 58.57
N GLU A 506 -28.77 -35.73 58.66
CA GLU A 506 -28.27 -35.02 59.84
C GLU A 506 -28.65 -33.55 59.68
N ARG A 507 -29.46 -33.06 60.62
CA ARG A 507 -29.86 -31.65 60.74
C ARG A 507 -28.81 -30.84 61.47
#